data_AF-A0A378BVJ4-F1
#
_entry.id   AF-A0A378BVJ4-F1
#
_cell.length_a   1.000
_cell.length_b   1.000
_cell.length_c   1.000
_cell.angle_alpha   90.00
_cell.angle_beta   90.00
_cell.angle_gamma   90.00
#
_symmetry.space_group_name_H-M   'P 1'
#
loop_
_entity.id
_entity.type
_entity.pdbx_description
1 polymer ?
#
loop_
_entity_poly.entity_id
_entity_poly.type
_entity_poly.pdbx_seq_one_letter_code
_entity_poly.pdbx_strand_id
1 'polypeptide(L)'
;MAGALKARGATVTTAESCTGGWIAKAITDIAGSSAWFERGFVTYSNEAKSQMIGVSEATLRDNGAVSEPVVVEMAIGALRAARADYAISVSGVAGPDGGSVEKPVGTVWFGVASVSGQG
;
A
#
# COMPACT_ATOMS: atom_id res chain seq x y z
N MET A 1 11.59 -9.71 -7.72
CA MET A 1 10.82 -9.86 -6.47
C MET A 1 10.74 -11.31 -6.00
N ALA A 2 10.00 -12.20 -6.68
CA ALA A 2 9.76 -13.59 -6.22
C ALA A 2 11.03 -14.38 -5.84
N GLY A 3 12.08 -14.33 -6.67
CA GLY A 3 13.35 -15.02 -6.36
C GLY A 3 14.03 -14.50 -5.08
N ALA A 4 14.00 -13.19 -4.84
CA ALA A 4 14.60 -12.57 -3.65
C ALA A 4 13.80 -12.88 -2.37
N LEU A 5 12.47 -12.87 -2.44
CA LEU A 5 11.59 -13.25 -1.32
C LEU A 5 11.79 -14.72 -0.96
N LYS A 6 11.77 -15.62 -1.96
CA LYS A 6 12.03 -17.06 -1.76
C LYS A 6 13.40 -17.32 -1.15
N ALA A 7 14.45 -16.67 -1.64
CA ALA A 7 15.81 -16.83 -1.10
C ALA A 7 15.94 -16.38 0.36
N ARG A 8 15.08 -15.46 0.82
CA ARG A 8 15.05 -14.96 2.20
C ARG A 8 14.03 -15.64 3.09
N GLY A 9 13.18 -16.53 2.54
CA GLY A 9 12.02 -17.05 3.26
C GLY A 9 11.04 -15.96 3.70
N ALA A 10 10.98 -14.84 2.96
CA ALA A 10 10.25 -13.65 3.34
C ALA A 10 8.92 -13.52 2.60
N THR A 11 8.00 -12.77 3.20
CA THR A 11 6.64 -12.52 2.73
C THR A 11 6.41 -11.05 2.37
N VAL A 12 5.44 -10.79 1.49
CA VAL A 12 5.03 -9.45 1.08
C VAL A 12 3.52 -9.28 1.12
N THR A 13 3.07 -8.07 1.42
CA THR A 13 1.67 -7.63 1.38
C THR A 13 1.51 -6.32 0.59
N THR A 14 0.29 -5.98 0.19
CA THR A 14 -0.01 -4.71 -0.49
C THR A 14 -1.14 -3.93 0.18
N ALA A 15 -1.04 -2.61 0.18
CA ALA A 15 -2.15 -1.69 0.50
C ALA A 15 -2.45 -0.77 -0.68
N GLU A 16 -3.61 -0.95 -1.28
CA GLU A 16 -3.97 -0.32 -2.55
C GLU A 16 -5.17 0.61 -2.37
N SER A 17 -5.05 1.84 -2.86
CA SER A 17 -6.19 2.74 -3.03
C SER A 17 -6.57 2.80 -4.51
N CYS A 18 -5.98 3.70 -5.28
CA CYS A 18 -6.37 3.98 -6.67
C CYS A 18 -6.15 2.82 -7.65
N THR A 19 -5.33 1.83 -7.32
CA THR A 19 -5.09 0.65 -8.16
C THR A 19 -6.11 -0.47 -7.96
N GLY A 20 -6.96 -0.39 -6.93
CA GLY A 20 -8.11 -1.29 -6.75
C GLY A 20 -7.78 -2.79 -6.63
N GLY A 21 -6.55 -3.16 -6.24
CA GLY A 21 -6.13 -4.56 -6.11
C GLY A 21 -5.30 -5.08 -7.29
N TRP A 22 -4.98 -4.24 -8.27
CA TRP A 22 -4.19 -4.66 -9.43
C TRP A 22 -2.76 -5.06 -9.07
N ILE A 23 -2.15 -4.45 -8.06
CA ILE A 23 -0.80 -4.87 -7.62
C ILE A 23 -0.88 -6.28 -7.05
N ALA A 24 -1.83 -6.55 -6.14
CA ALA A 24 -2.08 -7.89 -5.62
C ALA A 24 -2.33 -8.90 -6.75
N LYS A 25 -3.15 -8.55 -7.75
CA LYS A 25 -3.39 -9.38 -8.94
C LYS A 25 -2.10 -9.67 -9.71
N ALA A 26 -1.30 -8.66 -10.01
CA ALA A 26 -0.04 -8.83 -10.75
C ALA A 26 0.97 -9.69 -9.98
N ILE A 27 0.95 -9.61 -8.65
CA ILE A 27 1.74 -10.48 -7.78
C ILE A 27 1.23 -11.93 -7.84
N THR A 28 -0.09 -12.13 -7.73
CA THR A 28 -0.68 -13.47 -7.67
C THR A 28 -0.68 -14.19 -9.02
N ASP A 29 -0.57 -13.46 -10.14
CA ASP A 29 -0.31 -14.02 -11.49
C ASP A 29 1.00 -14.83 -11.57
N ILE A 30 1.96 -14.57 -10.67
CA ILE A 30 3.22 -15.31 -10.64
C ILE A 30 3.01 -16.68 -9.99
N ALA A 31 3.31 -17.76 -10.72
CA ALA A 31 3.19 -19.12 -10.21
C ALA A 31 3.97 -19.32 -8.90
N GLY A 32 3.30 -19.90 -7.90
CA GLY A 32 3.84 -20.10 -6.56
C GLY A 32 3.91 -18.84 -5.71
N SER A 33 3.15 -17.79 -6.06
CA SER A 33 2.95 -16.57 -5.26
C SER A 33 2.41 -16.85 -3.85
N SER A 34 1.58 -17.89 -3.68
CA SER A 34 1.04 -18.31 -2.38
C SER A 34 2.08 -18.61 -1.31
N ALA A 35 3.34 -18.89 -1.69
CA ALA A 35 4.42 -19.14 -0.74
C ALA A 35 5.04 -17.86 -0.14
N TRP A 36 4.77 -16.69 -0.73
CA TRP A 36 5.44 -15.44 -0.34
C TRP A 36 4.55 -14.19 -0.44
N PHE A 37 3.34 -14.27 -0.98
CA PHE A 37 2.32 -13.23 -0.88
C PHE A 37 1.29 -13.64 0.17
N GLU A 38 1.14 -12.82 1.21
CA GLU A 38 0.29 -13.18 2.35
C GLU A 38 -1.17 -12.72 2.12
N ARG A 39 -1.39 -11.41 1.99
CA ARG A 39 -2.69 -10.82 1.63
C ARG A 39 -2.51 -9.44 1.01
N GLY A 40 -3.60 -8.89 0.46
CA GLY A 40 -3.68 -7.49 0.04
C GLY A 40 -4.83 -6.77 0.73
N PHE A 41 -4.72 -5.46 0.85
CA PHE A 41 -5.73 -4.56 1.38
C PHE A 41 -6.13 -3.57 0.30
N VAL A 42 -7.41 -3.53 -0.07
CA VAL A 42 -7.94 -2.44 -0.89
C VAL A 42 -8.64 -1.44 0.02
N THR A 43 -8.03 -0.27 0.21
CA THR A 43 -8.43 0.76 1.20
C THR A 43 -8.77 2.07 0.49
N TYR A 44 -9.81 2.03 -0.35
CA TYR A 44 -10.15 3.16 -1.23
C TYR A 44 -10.57 4.41 -0.45
N SER A 45 -11.41 4.25 0.58
CA SER A 45 -11.86 5.35 1.44
C SER A 45 -10.86 5.67 2.56
N ASN A 46 -10.93 6.90 3.10
CA ASN A 46 -10.18 7.28 4.30
C ASN A 46 -10.54 6.38 5.49
N GLU A 47 -11.83 6.06 5.65
CA GLU A 47 -12.30 5.14 6.68
C GLU A 47 -11.67 3.74 6.55
N ALA A 48 -11.57 3.19 5.33
CA ALA A 48 -10.93 1.90 5.12
C ALA A 48 -9.43 1.94 5.45
N LYS A 49 -8.73 3.04 5.11
CA LYS A 49 -7.33 3.26 5.49
C LYS A 49 -7.15 3.22 7.01
N SER A 50 -8.03 3.89 7.75
CA SER A 50 -7.98 3.90 9.22
C SER A 50 -8.38 2.55 9.84
N GLN A 51 -9.49 1.95 9.41
CA GLN A 51 -10.01 0.72 10.02
C GLN A 51 -9.19 -0.53 9.72
N MET A 52 -8.72 -0.68 8.48
CA MET A 52 -8.08 -1.93 8.04
C MET A 52 -6.57 -1.94 8.33
N ILE A 53 -5.93 -0.78 8.19
CA ILE A 53 -4.46 -0.65 8.25
C ILE A 53 -4.01 0.49 9.16
N GLY A 54 -4.89 1.09 9.96
CA GLY A 54 -4.49 1.95 11.07
C GLY A 54 -3.88 3.30 10.67
N VAL A 55 -4.17 3.82 9.47
CA VAL A 55 -3.78 5.19 9.11
C VAL A 55 -4.50 6.18 10.02
N SER A 56 -3.74 7.11 10.60
CA SER A 56 -4.24 8.13 11.51
C SER A 56 -5.21 9.08 10.81
N GLU A 57 -6.35 9.34 11.44
CA GLU A 57 -7.31 10.35 10.98
C GLU A 57 -6.68 11.75 10.93
N ALA A 58 -5.74 12.04 11.84
CA ALA A 58 -5.01 13.30 11.84
C ALA A 58 -4.12 13.43 10.60
N THR A 59 -3.37 12.38 10.26
CA THR A 59 -2.51 12.36 9.06
C THR A 59 -3.33 12.53 7.78
N LEU A 60 -4.48 11.86 7.68
CA LEU A 60 -5.41 11.98 6.56
C LEU A 60 -6.00 13.39 6.43
N ARG A 61 -6.38 14.01 7.55
CA ARG A 61 -6.95 15.37 7.57
C ARG A 61 -5.89 16.42 7.20
N ASP A 62 -4.70 16.32 7.76
CA ASP A 62 -3.68 17.37 7.67
C ASP A 62 -2.89 17.31 6.35
N ASN A 63 -2.76 16.11 5.74
CA ASN A 63 -1.97 15.93 4.51
C ASN A 63 -2.81 15.52 3.29
N GLY A 64 -4.03 15.01 3.50
CA GLY A 64 -4.85 14.39 2.45
C GLY A 64 -4.39 12.99 2.06
N ALA A 65 -5.32 12.17 1.56
CA ALA A 65 -5.10 10.75 1.27
C ALA A 65 -3.99 10.46 0.24
N VAL A 66 -3.72 11.41 -0.66
CA VAL A 66 -2.65 11.33 -1.67
C VAL A 66 -1.48 12.18 -1.18
N SER A 67 -0.62 11.60 -0.34
CA SER A 67 0.53 12.26 0.27
C SER A 67 1.55 11.24 0.78
N GLU A 68 2.80 11.70 0.97
CA GLU A 68 3.88 10.90 1.56
C GLU A 68 3.50 10.30 2.93
N PRO A 69 3.03 11.10 3.92
CA PRO A 69 2.80 10.56 5.27
C PRO A 69 1.73 9.48 5.29
N VAL A 70 0.70 9.62 4.43
CA VAL A 70 -0.36 8.62 4.31
C VAL A 70 0.14 7.32 3.72
N VAL A 71 0.94 7.34 2.65
CA VAL A 71 1.44 6.07 2.06
C VAL A 71 2.44 5.37 2.97
N VAL A 72 3.25 6.12 3.74
CA VAL A 72 4.12 5.55 4.77
C VAL A 72 3.30 4.83 5.84
N GLU A 73 2.28 5.49 6.40
CA GLU A 73 1.38 4.87 7.37
C GLU A 73 0.62 3.66 6.78
N MET A 74 0.17 3.75 5.52
CA MET A 74 -0.46 2.63 4.83
C MET A 74 0.47 1.42 4.74
N ALA A 75 1.75 1.63 4.38
CA ALA A 75 2.71 0.54 4.24
C ALA A 75 3.02 -0.12 5.59
N ILE A 76 3.31 0.69 6.62
CA ILE A 76 3.58 0.21 7.98
C ILE A 76 2.35 -0.53 8.55
N GLY A 77 1.17 0.04 8.35
CA GLY A 77 -0.11 -0.51 8.75
C GLY A 77 -0.40 -1.88 8.13
N ALA A 78 -0.26 -1.97 6.81
CA ALA A 78 -0.43 -3.21 6.06
C ALA A 78 0.58 -4.28 6.49
N LEU A 79 1.85 -3.91 6.64
CA LEU A 79 2.91 -4.79 7.13
C LEU A 79 2.54 -5.44 8.46
N ARG A 80 2.08 -4.62 9.42
CA ARG A 80 1.66 -5.09 10.76
C ARG A 80 0.40 -5.96 10.70
N ALA A 81 -0.61 -5.54 9.92
CA ALA A 81 -1.88 -6.24 9.81
C ALA A 81 -1.74 -7.62 9.13
N ALA A 82 -0.90 -7.72 8.10
CA ALA A 82 -0.60 -8.97 7.41
C ALA A 82 0.46 -9.83 8.13
N ARG A 83 1.22 -9.24 9.08
CA ARG A 83 2.41 -9.85 9.68
C ARG A 83 3.42 -10.28 8.60
N ALA A 84 3.57 -9.45 7.57
CA ALA A 84 4.48 -9.70 6.46
C ALA A 84 5.87 -9.07 6.73
N ASP A 85 6.89 -9.50 5.99
CA ASP A 85 8.24 -8.93 6.10
C ASP A 85 8.38 -7.61 5.35
N TYR A 86 7.61 -7.46 4.27
CA TYR A 86 7.59 -6.29 3.40
C TYR A 86 6.15 -5.86 3.08
N ALA A 87 5.93 -4.56 2.90
CA ALA A 87 4.68 -4.03 2.38
C ALA A 87 4.93 -2.96 1.33
N ILE A 88 4.05 -2.89 0.35
CA ILE A 88 3.99 -1.80 -0.63
C ILE A 88 2.62 -1.14 -0.52
N SER A 89 2.57 0.18 -0.45
CA SER A 89 1.32 0.94 -0.47
C SER A 89 1.26 1.87 -1.68
N VAL A 90 0.04 2.16 -2.14
CA VAL A 90 -0.20 3.10 -3.23
C VAL A 90 -1.46 3.93 -2.99
N SER A 91 -1.32 5.25 -3.14
CA SER A 91 -2.43 6.20 -3.07
C SER A 91 -2.25 7.31 -4.09
N GLY A 92 -3.28 7.60 -4.87
CA GLY A 92 -3.18 8.52 -6.00
C GLY A 92 -4.52 9.02 -6.50
N VAL A 93 -4.46 10.00 -7.40
CA VAL A 93 -5.62 10.55 -8.12
C VAL A 93 -5.67 9.92 -9.50
N ALA A 94 -6.45 8.86 -9.68
CA ALA A 94 -6.55 8.16 -10.97
C ALA A 94 -7.25 9.00 -12.06
N GLY A 95 -8.13 9.93 -11.67
CA GLY A 95 -8.94 10.72 -12.58
C GLY A 95 -10.28 10.06 -12.95
N PRO A 96 -11.07 10.70 -13.84
CA PRO A 96 -10.76 11.96 -14.53
C PRO A 96 -10.85 13.20 -13.63
N ASP A 97 -11.51 13.09 -12.47
CA ASP A 97 -11.71 14.18 -11.51
C ASP A 97 -10.79 14.05 -10.28
N GLY A 98 -10.87 15.04 -9.37
CA GLY A 98 -10.22 14.97 -8.05
C GLY A 98 -8.80 15.52 -7.97
N GLY A 99 -8.27 16.07 -9.06
CA GLY A 99 -6.99 16.76 -9.07
C GLY A 99 -7.09 18.21 -8.54
N SER A 100 -6.01 18.70 -7.93
CA SER A 100 -5.79 20.12 -7.62
C SER A 100 -4.53 20.63 -8.32
N VAL A 101 -4.23 21.93 -8.19
CA VAL A 101 -2.96 22.50 -8.68
C VAL A 101 -1.76 21.83 -7.99
N GLU A 102 -1.85 21.55 -6.69
CA GLU A 102 -0.76 20.88 -5.96
C GLU A 102 -0.72 19.37 -6.19
N LYS A 103 -1.86 18.74 -6.51
CA LYS A 103 -2.00 17.29 -6.69
C LYS A 103 -2.83 16.98 -7.94
N PRO A 104 -2.26 17.16 -9.15
CA PRO A 104 -3.00 16.95 -10.38
C PRO A 104 -3.47 15.49 -10.55
N VAL A 105 -4.44 15.29 -11.45
CA VAL A 105 -4.79 13.94 -11.91
C VAL A 105 -3.54 13.25 -12.44
N GLY A 106 -3.35 11.98 -12.05
CA GLY A 106 -2.15 11.21 -12.34
C GLY A 106 -1.08 11.28 -11.24
N THR A 107 -1.22 12.13 -10.21
CA THR A 107 -0.33 12.08 -9.04
C THR A 107 -0.55 10.78 -8.26
N VAL A 108 0.53 10.04 -8.04
CA VAL A 108 0.54 8.80 -7.26
C VAL A 108 1.71 8.82 -6.30
N TRP A 109 1.44 8.48 -5.04
CA TRP A 109 2.42 8.22 -4.01
C TRP A 109 2.57 6.72 -3.77
N PHE A 110 3.80 6.29 -3.49
CA PHE A 110 4.14 4.93 -3.15
C PHE A 110 4.87 4.91 -1.80
N GLY A 111 4.51 3.97 -0.93
CA GLY A 111 5.23 3.70 0.31
C GLY A 111 5.76 2.28 0.31
N VAL A 112 6.91 2.05 0.94
CA VAL A 112 7.48 0.71 1.12
C VAL A 112 7.91 0.56 2.56
N ALA A 113 7.44 -0.50 3.21
CA ALA A 113 7.83 -0.81 4.58
C ALA A 113 8.53 -2.15 4.67
N SER A 114 9.47 -2.28 5.62
CA SER A 114 10.05 -3.57 6.01
C SER A 114 10.15 -3.72 7.51
N VAL A 115 10.13 -4.97 8.00
CA VAL A 115 10.37 -5.29 9.42
C VAL A 115 11.76 -4.84 9.92
N SER A 116 12.69 -4.57 9.00
CA SER A 116 14.03 -4.07 9.29
C SER A 116 14.13 -2.53 9.36
N GLY A 117 13.01 -1.80 9.27
CA GLY A 117 12.97 -0.36 9.55
C GLY A 117 13.04 0.57 8.34
N GLN A 118 12.61 0.15 7.15
CA GLN A 118 12.32 1.10 6.07
C GLN A 118 10.84 1.50 6.12
N GLY A 119 10.58 2.79 5.93
CA GLY A 119 9.29 3.46 5.80
C GLY A 119 9.49 4.70 4.96
#